data_AF-A0A7W6STK4-F1
#
_entry.id   AF-A0A7W6STK4-F1
#
_cell.length_a   1.000
_cell.length_b   1.000
_cell.length_c   1.000
_cell.angle_alpha   90.00
_cell.angle_beta   90.00
_cell.angle_gamma   90.00
#
_symmetry.space_group_name_H-M   'P 1'
#
loop_
_entity.id
_entity.type
_entity.pdbx_description
1 polymer ?
#
loop_
_entity_poly.entity_id
_entity_poly.type
_entity_poly.pdbx_seq_one_letter_code
_entity_poly.pdbx_strand_id
1 'polypeptide(L)'
;MLIDYGLVSPGHLHFGNDHDGMRALRFVEHHIDQLRDDYGVRDIELAVPTHIHDDHVCGIPFLQKHFGTQCWALDCIAPVIFDPAAWASTPCCFHKPIEVHRILYDGEAFQCRGFDFEIYYAPGQTEYHAFILGKIDGKRIVFGGDNLLNPQAGGIASVIAIHSTVMRNSFHLEMHAAARR
;
A
#
# COMPACT_ATOMS: atom_id res chain seq x y z
N MET A 1 -12.39 -6.46 1.77
CA MET A 1 -11.20 -5.86 1.11
C MET A 1 -10.34 -5.18 2.15
N LEU A 2 -9.03 -5.27 2.00
CA LEU A 2 -8.06 -4.44 2.73
C LEU A 2 -7.37 -3.48 1.76
N ILE A 3 -7.06 -2.28 2.24
CA ILE A 3 -6.18 -1.33 1.57
C ILE A 3 -4.87 -1.36 2.35
N ASP A 4 -3.81 -1.85 1.70
CA ASP A 4 -2.58 -2.32 2.34
C ASP A 4 -2.79 -3.47 3.34
N TYR A 5 -1.74 -4.26 3.54
CA TYR A 5 -1.63 -5.13 4.70
C TYR A 5 -0.16 -5.35 5.04
N GLY A 6 0.27 -4.57 6.02
CA GLY A 6 1.65 -4.18 6.25
C GLY A 6 2.25 -4.72 7.54
N LEU A 7 3.09 -3.92 8.20
CA LEU A 7 3.54 -4.21 9.57
C LEU A 7 2.58 -3.63 10.62
N VAL A 8 2.55 -4.26 11.79
CA VAL A 8 1.64 -3.85 12.89
C VAL A 8 2.11 -2.60 13.63
N SER A 9 3.42 -2.40 13.76
CA SER A 9 3.99 -1.22 14.44
C SER A 9 5.48 -1.05 14.12
N PRO A 10 6.04 0.17 14.25
CA PRO A 10 7.47 0.42 14.03
C PRO A 10 8.40 -0.45 14.89
N GLY A 11 7.92 -1.02 16.00
CA GLY A 11 8.68 -1.97 16.81
C GLY A 11 8.99 -3.31 16.13
N HIS A 12 8.37 -3.58 14.98
CA HIS A 12 8.61 -4.76 14.14
C HIS A 12 9.58 -4.46 12.97
N LEU A 13 10.05 -3.20 12.85
CA LEU A 13 11.17 -2.83 11.98
C LEU A 13 12.47 -3.28 12.66
N HIS A 14 13.04 -4.38 12.20
CA HIS A 14 14.35 -4.83 12.66
C HIS A 14 15.44 -4.19 11.80
N PHE A 15 15.90 -3.00 12.18
CA PHE A 15 17.14 -2.42 11.66
C PHE A 15 18.33 -3.07 12.38
N GLY A 16 18.80 -4.22 11.91
CA GLY A 16 19.91 -4.94 12.55
C GLY A 16 20.58 -5.96 11.63
N ASN A 17 21.89 -6.13 11.81
CA ASN A 17 22.77 -6.97 10.98
C ASN A 17 22.79 -8.45 11.42
N ASP A 18 21.75 -8.90 12.11
CA ASP A 18 21.72 -10.23 12.71
C ASP A 18 21.14 -11.23 11.72
N HIS A 19 22.08 -11.93 11.07
CA HIS A 19 21.97 -13.03 10.11
C HIS A 19 22.26 -12.67 8.65
N ASP A 20 22.66 -13.70 7.91
CA ASP A 20 23.35 -13.77 6.60
C ASP A 20 22.58 -13.11 5.43
N GLY A 21 22.25 -11.83 5.58
CA GLY A 21 21.53 -11.00 4.62
C GLY A 21 20.67 -9.92 5.33
N MET A 22 20.62 -8.72 4.76
CA MET A 22 19.79 -7.62 5.24
C MET A 22 18.30 -7.97 5.07
N ARG A 23 17.67 -8.53 6.10
CA ARG A 23 16.21 -8.79 6.14
C ARG A 23 15.53 -7.70 6.96
N ALA A 24 15.09 -6.64 6.29
CA ALA A 24 14.57 -5.44 6.94
C ALA A 24 13.23 -5.65 7.69
N LEU A 25 12.41 -6.65 7.32
CA LEU A 25 11.09 -6.89 7.91
C LEU A 25 10.77 -8.37 8.13
N ARG A 26 10.27 -8.70 9.33
CA ARG A 26 9.54 -9.94 9.60
C ARG A 26 8.05 -9.59 9.72
N PHE A 27 7.27 -10.01 8.74
CA PHE A 27 5.82 -9.92 8.84
C PHE A 27 5.32 -10.76 10.02
N VAL A 28 4.44 -10.16 10.83
CA VAL A 28 3.70 -10.82 11.92
C VAL A 28 2.23 -10.57 11.64
N GLU A 29 1.44 -11.65 11.60
CA GLU A 29 0.00 -11.56 11.49
C GLU A 29 -0.56 -10.70 12.64
N HIS A 30 -1.47 -9.78 12.29
CA HIS A 30 -2.07 -8.87 13.26
C HIS A 30 -3.48 -8.45 12.81
N HIS A 31 -4.32 -8.09 13.78
CA HIS A 31 -5.69 -7.59 13.64
C HIS A 31 -6.69 -8.51 12.89
N ILE A 32 -6.28 -9.60 12.26
CA ILE A 32 -7.18 -10.55 11.58
C ILE A 32 -8.15 -11.21 12.57
N ASP A 33 -7.63 -11.71 13.70
CA ASP A 33 -8.47 -12.28 14.77
C ASP A 33 -9.46 -11.24 15.31
N GLN A 34 -9.03 -10.00 15.47
CA GLN A 34 -9.88 -8.91 15.93
C GLN A 34 -10.99 -8.59 14.91
N LEU A 35 -10.66 -8.51 13.62
CA LEU A 35 -11.64 -8.33 12.55
C LEU A 35 -12.69 -9.46 12.55
N ARG A 36 -12.26 -10.70 12.80
CA ARG A 36 -13.15 -11.86 12.91
C ARG A 36 -14.05 -11.79 14.13
N ASP A 37 -13.46 -11.55 15.31
CA ASP A 37 -14.14 -11.72 16.60
C ASP A 37 -15.03 -10.50 16.93
N ASP A 38 -14.58 -9.28 16.63
CA ASP A 38 -15.31 -8.05 16.96
C ASP A 38 -16.26 -7.59 15.85
N TYR A 39 -15.90 -7.85 14.58
CA TYR A 39 -16.63 -7.32 13.41
C TYR A 39 -17.20 -8.41 12.50
N GLY A 40 -17.00 -9.69 12.83
CA GLY A 40 -17.55 -10.81 12.08
C GLY A 40 -16.95 -10.99 10.68
N VAL A 41 -15.78 -10.42 10.39
CA VAL A 41 -15.10 -10.59 9.10
C VAL A 41 -14.68 -12.05 8.95
N ARG A 42 -15.25 -12.74 7.96
CA ARG A 42 -14.97 -14.16 7.70
C ARG A 42 -14.00 -14.40 6.55
N ASP A 43 -13.83 -13.40 5.70
CA ASP A 43 -13.10 -13.55 4.46
C ASP A 43 -12.51 -12.21 4.01
N ILE A 44 -11.33 -12.28 3.38
CA ILE A 44 -10.59 -11.14 2.86
C ILE A 44 -10.32 -11.44 1.38
N GLU A 45 -11.31 -11.15 0.53
CA GLU A 45 -11.25 -11.53 -0.89
C GLU A 45 -10.25 -10.71 -1.72
N LEU A 46 -9.91 -9.49 -1.27
CA LEU A 46 -9.13 -8.52 -2.04
C LEU A 46 -8.22 -7.69 -1.12
N ALA A 47 -6.97 -7.54 -1.53
CA ALA A 47 -6.03 -6.53 -1.05
C ALA A 47 -5.65 -5.60 -2.21
N VAL A 48 -5.66 -4.29 -1.95
CA VAL A 48 -5.21 -3.26 -2.92
C VAL A 48 -4.10 -2.45 -2.27
N PRO A 49 -2.83 -2.59 -2.68
CA PRO A 49 -1.74 -1.83 -2.12
C PRO A 49 -1.78 -0.37 -2.60
N THR A 50 -1.49 0.56 -1.70
CA THR A 50 -1.33 1.99 -2.00
C THR A 50 0.02 2.24 -2.65
N HIS A 51 1.08 1.56 -2.23
CA HIS A 51 2.42 1.69 -2.81
C HIS A 51 3.31 0.48 -2.51
N ILE A 52 4.53 0.51 -3.04
CA ILE A 52 5.45 -0.63 -3.07
C ILE A 52 6.22 -0.90 -1.77
N HIS A 53 6.09 -0.05 -0.75
CA HIS A 53 6.92 -0.17 0.45
C HIS A 53 6.58 -1.44 1.23
N ASP A 54 7.63 -2.08 1.71
CA ASP A 54 7.57 -3.39 2.34
C ASP A 54 6.69 -3.39 3.60
N ASP A 55 6.66 -2.28 4.33
CA ASP A 55 5.78 -2.05 5.47
C ASP A 55 4.30 -1.88 5.12
N HIS A 56 3.94 -1.78 3.84
CA HIS A 56 2.55 -1.75 3.35
C HIS A 56 2.10 -3.07 2.70
N VAL A 57 3.04 -3.85 2.13
CA VAL A 57 2.72 -5.01 1.30
C VAL A 57 3.17 -6.36 1.87
N CYS A 58 4.02 -6.37 2.90
CA CYS A 58 4.64 -7.61 3.40
C CYS A 58 3.65 -8.68 3.92
N GLY A 59 2.43 -8.28 4.30
CA GLY A 59 1.37 -9.18 4.73
C GLY A 59 0.54 -9.78 3.59
N ILE A 60 0.60 -9.23 2.37
CA ILE A 60 -0.26 -9.69 1.27
C ILE A 60 -0.04 -11.19 0.95
N PRO A 61 1.20 -11.74 0.88
CA PRO A 61 1.38 -13.18 0.67
C PRO A 61 0.78 -14.06 1.76
N PHE A 62 0.73 -13.57 3.00
CA PHE A 62 0.01 -14.27 4.07
C PHE A 62 -1.49 -14.33 3.77
N LEU A 63 -2.09 -13.21 3.37
CA LEU A 63 -3.49 -13.17 2.97
C LEU A 63 -3.79 -14.10 1.78
N GLN A 64 -2.94 -14.07 0.74
CA GLN A 64 -3.06 -14.96 -0.43
C GLN A 64 -3.05 -16.43 -0.02
N LYS A 65 -2.11 -16.81 0.85
CA LYS A 65 -1.95 -18.20 1.30
C LYS A 65 -3.10 -18.68 2.18
N HIS A 66 -3.62 -17.83 3.06
CA HIS A 66 -4.55 -18.24 4.12
C HIS A 66 -6.02 -17.98 3.79
N PHE A 67 -6.31 -17.00 2.93
CA PHE A 67 -7.66 -16.59 2.56
C PHE A 67 -7.94 -16.69 1.05
N GLY A 68 -6.93 -17.00 0.23
CA GLY A 68 -7.07 -16.93 -1.23
C GLY A 68 -7.29 -15.50 -1.73
N THR A 69 -6.87 -14.51 -0.95
CA THR A 69 -7.01 -13.08 -1.25
C THR A 69 -6.42 -12.75 -2.61
N GLN A 70 -7.17 -12.04 -3.45
CA GLN A 70 -6.63 -11.48 -4.68
C GLN A 70 -5.82 -10.21 -4.37
N CYS A 71 -4.79 -9.93 -5.16
CA CYS A 71 -4.09 -8.65 -5.13
C CYS A 71 -4.38 -7.90 -6.43
N TRP A 72 -5.01 -6.73 -6.34
CA TRP A 72 -5.18 -5.84 -7.49
C TRP A 72 -4.32 -4.61 -7.26
N ALA A 73 -3.49 -4.23 -8.24
CA ALA A 73 -2.53 -3.15 -8.07
C ALA A 73 -2.52 -2.21 -9.28
N LEU A 74 -2.20 -0.94 -9.05
CA LEU A 74 -1.97 0.03 -10.12
C LEU A 74 -0.81 -0.45 -11.01
N ASP A 75 -0.87 -0.13 -12.30
CA ASP A 75 0.12 -0.51 -13.32
C ASP A 75 1.58 -0.17 -12.97
N CYS A 76 1.83 0.94 -12.27
CA CYS A 76 3.17 1.26 -11.79
C CYS A 76 3.61 0.42 -10.58
N ILE A 77 2.67 0.00 -9.72
CA ILE A 77 2.95 -0.79 -8.50
C ILE A 77 3.14 -2.27 -8.84
N ALA A 78 2.28 -2.79 -9.71
CA ALA A 78 2.20 -4.21 -10.07
C ALA A 78 3.55 -4.86 -10.44
N PRO A 79 4.37 -4.32 -11.35
CA PRO A 79 5.63 -4.96 -11.73
C PRO A 79 6.63 -5.03 -10.59
N VAL A 80 6.62 -4.05 -9.68
CA VAL A 80 7.56 -3.98 -8.54
C VAL A 80 7.27 -5.08 -7.53
N ILE A 81 6.00 -5.28 -7.18
CA ILE A 81 5.61 -6.28 -6.19
C ILE A 81 5.53 -7.70 -6.78
N PHE A 82 5.30 -7.82 -8.09
CA PHE A 82 5.25 -9.11 -8.79
C PHE A 82 6.65 -9.73 -8.94
N ASP A 83 7.64 -8.96 -9.37
CA ASP A 83 9.03 -9.42 -9.53
C ASP A 83 10.01 -8.50 -8.80
N PRO A 84 10.04 -8.51 -7.45
CA PRO A 84 10.89 -7.61 -6.68
C PRO A 84 12.39 -7.82 -6.95
N ALA A 85 12.79 -8.97 -7.52
CA ALA A 85 14.18 -9.20 -7.91
C ALA A 85 14.62 -8.32 -9.09
N ALA A 86 13.72 -8.10 -10.06
CA ALA A 86 13.97 -7.15 -11.16
C ALA A 86 14.08 -5.68 -10.68
N TRP A 87 13.58 -5.40 -9.47
CA TRP A 87 13.56 -4.08 -8.84
C TRP A 87 14.43 -4.04 -7.57
N ALA A 88 15.45 -4.91 -7.46
CA ALA A 88 16.29 -5.01 -6.25
C ALA A 88 17.03 -3.71 -5.90
N SER A 89 17.22 -2.81 -6.87
CA SER A 89 17.82 -1.49 -6.67
C SER A 89 16.84 -0.45 -6.10
N THR A 90 15.54 -0.74 -6.13
CA THR A 90 14.50 0.14 -5.60
C THR A 90 14.45 -0.02 -4.07
N PRO A 91 14.68 1.04 -3.29
CA PRO A 91 14.68 0.96 -1.83
C PRO A 91 13.33 0.52 -1.25
N CYS A 92 13.35 -0.04 -0.05
CA CYS A 92 12.15 -0.41 0.72
C CYS A 92 11.17 -1.35 -0.02
N CYS A 93 11.64 -2.10 -1.03
CA CYS A 93 10.82 -3.11 -1.70
C CYS A 93 10.75 -4.40 -0.88
N PHE A 94 9.56 -5.02 -0.86
CA PHE A 94 9.40 -6.32 -0.24
C PHE A 94 10.06 -7.40 -1.10
N HIS A 95 11.00 -8.15 -0.51
CA HIS A 95 11.85 -9.11 -1.23
C HIS A 95 11.13 -10.36 -1.77
N LYS A 96 9.87 -10.61 -1.42
CA LYS A 96 9.12 -11.79 -1.90
C LYS A 96 8.08 -11.39 -2.94
N PRO A 97 7.96 -12.13 -4.05
CA PRO A 97 6.89 -11.93 -5.02
C PRO A 97 5.50 -11.94 -4.40
N ILE A 98 4.65 -11.05 -4.89
CA ILE A 98 3.22 -10.98 -4.59
C ILE A 98 2.47 -11.25 -5.90
N GLU A 99 1.58 -12.24 -5.93
CA GLU A 99 0.84 -12.52 -7.16
C GLU A 99 -0.19 -11.42 -7.44
N VAL A 100 -0.01 -10.68 -8.54
CA VAL A 100 -0.95 -9.64 -8.97
C VAL A 100 -2.01 -10.27 -9.87
N HIS A 101 -3.25 -10.30 -9.40
CA HIS A 101 -4.38 -10.95 -10.06
C HIS A 101 -5.07 -10.03 -11.07
N ARG A 102 -4.97 -8.72 -10.87
CA ARG A 102 -5.47 -7.70 -11.78
C ARG A 102 -4.59 -6.47 -11.73
N ILE A 103 -4.25 -5.95 -12.90
CA ILE A 103 -3.61 -4.66 -13.05
C ILE A 103 -4.72 -3.64 -13.29
N LEU A 104 -4.69 -2.54 -12.54
CA LEU A 104 -5.58 -1.39 -12.68
C LEU A 104 -4.81 -0.21 -13.29
N TYR A 105 -5.52 0.70 -13.93
CA TYR A 105 -4.92 1.90 -14.55
C TYR A 105 -5.38 3.19 -13.86
N ASP A 106 -4.65 4.29 -14.09
CA ASP A 106 -4.99 5.61 -13.54
C ASP A 106 -6.41 6.05 -13.93
N GLY A 107 -7.21 6.41 -12.92
CA GLY A 107 -8.62 6.76 -13.04
C GLY A 107 -9.57 5.57 -13.21
N GLU A 108 -9.08 4.33 -13.19
CA GLU A 108 -9.93 3.16 -13.36
C GLU A 108 -10.86 2.96 -12.16
N ALA A 109 -12.14 2.75 -12.46
CA ALA A 109 -13.14 2.38 -11.46
C ALA A 109 -13.24 0.86 -11.28
N PHE A 110 -13.41 0.41 -10.04
CA PHE A 110 -13.67 -0.98 -9.72
C PHE A 110 -14.66 -1.11 -8.56
N GLN A 111 -15.27 -2.28 -8.44
CA GLN A 111 -16.25 -2.57 -7.38
C GLN A 111 -15.76 -3.71 -6.50
N CYS A 112 -16.04 -3.59 -5.20
CA CYS A 112 -15.87 -4.67 -4.23
C CYS A 112 -17.06 -4.66 -3.27
N ARG A 113 -17.77 -5.81 -3.18
CA ARG A 113 -18.99 -6.02 -2.36
C ARG A 113 -20.00 -4.87 -2.35
N GLY A 114 -20.25 -4.28 -3.52
CA GLY A 114 -21.26 -3.22 -3.69
C GLY A 114 -20.78 -1.80 -3.35
N PHE A 115 -19.50 -1.61 -3.05
CA PHE A 115 -18.87 -0.30 -2.93
C PHE A 115 -18.11 0.04 -4.22
N ASP A 116 -18.21 1.30 -4.65
CA ASP A 116 -17.48 1.84 -5.78
C ASP A 116 -16.15 2.43 -5.34
N PHE A 117 -15.10 2.06 -6.06
CA PHE A 117 -13.76 2.58 -5.88
C PHE A 117 -13.21 3.11 -7.21
N GLU A 118 -12.29 4.05 -7.10
CA GLU A 118 -11.47 4.55 -8.21
C GLU A 118 -10.01 4.54 -7.74
N ILE A 119 -9.07 4.17 -8.61
CA ILE A 119 -7.64 4.20 -8.31
C ILE A 119 -6.96 5.26 -9.17
N TYR A 120 -6.08 6.07 -8.57
CA TYR A 120 -5.40 7.17 -9.22
C TYR A 120 -3.91 7.08 -9.02
N TYR A 121 -3.16 7.33 -10.07
CA TYR A 121 -1.73 7.53 -9.97
C TYR A 121 -1.46 8.80 -9.17
N ALA A 122 -0.75 8.65 -8.04
CA ALA A 122 -0.48 9.73 -7.12
C ALA A 122 0.94 9.59 -6.58
N PRO A 123 1.98 9.96 -7.34
CA PRO A 123 3.35 9.85 -6.87
C PRO A 123 3.63 10.87 -5.75
N GLY A 124 4.44 10.49 -4.78
CA GLY A 124 4.74 11.33 -3.62
C GLY A 124 5.90 10.78 -2.78
N GLN A 125 5.61 10.02 -1.73
CA GLN A 125 6.55 9.21 -0.96
C GLN A 125 7.38 8.28 -1.86
N THR A 126 6.78 7.77 -2.93
CA THR A 126 7.43 7.04 -4.02
C THR A 126 6.72 7.34 -5.35
N GLU A 127 7.41 7.13 -6.48
CA GLU A 127 6.81 7.16 -7.82
C GLU A 127 5.90 5.97 -8.09
N TYR A 128 5.92 4.93 -7.24
CA TYR A 128 5.05 3.77 -7.36
C TYR A 128 3.94 3.83 -6.30
N HIS A 129 3.10 4.87 -6.37
CA HIS A 129 2.08 5.17 -5.37
C HIS A 129 0.73 5.51 -6.03
N ALA A 130 -0.34 5.04 -5.40
CA ALA A 130 -1.72 5.22 -5.79
C ALA A 130 -2.55 5.87 -4.68
N PHE A 131 -3.53 6.68 -5.06
CA PHE A 131 -4.67 7.00 -4.21
C PHE A 131 -5.84 6.10 -4.57
N ILE A 132 -6.55 5.63 -3.56
CA ILE A 132 -7.75 4.83 -3.74
C ILE A 132 -8.91 5.63 -3.16
N LEU A 133 -9.84 6.03 -4.02
CA LEU A 133 -11.02 6.80 -3.66
C LEU A 133 -12.22 5.85 -3.55
N GLY A 134 -12.78 5.71 -2.35
CA GLY A 134 -14.02 4.97 -2.11
C GLY A 134 -15.23 5.89 -1.98
N LYS A 135 -16.37 5.46 -2.53
CA LYS A 135 -17.69 6.04 -2.26
C LYS A 135 -18.43 5.10 -1.30
N ILE A 136 -18.37 5.41 0.00
CA ILE A 136 -18.87 4.56 1.08
C ILE A 136 -19.92 5.35 1.86
N ASP A 137 -21.14 4.82 1.95
CA ASP A 137 -22.26 5.42 2.69
C ASP A 137 -22.52 6.91 2.33
N GLY A 138 -22.48 7.22 1.04
CA GLY A 138 -22.67 8.58 0.52
C GLY A 138 -21.50 9.54 0.78
N LYS A 139 -20.39 9.06 1.34
CA LYS A 139 -19.17 9.83 1.60
C LYS A 139 -18.08 9.44 0.62
N ARG A 140 -17.22 10.42 0.29
CA ARG A 140 -15.97 10.19 -0.44
C ARG A 140 -14.84 10.03 0.57
N ILE A 141 -14.15 8.89 0.51
CA ILE A 141 -13.04 8.54 1.40
C ILE A 141 -11.81 8.28 0.53
N VAL A 142 -10.70 8.95 0.83
CA VAL A 142 -9.42 8.73 0.15
C VAL A 142 -8.51 7.92 1.05
N PHE A 143 -8.05 6.78 0.57
CA PHE A 143 -6.96 6.02 1.16
C PHE A 143 -5.66 6.50 0.52
N GLY A 144 -4.88 7.25 1.30
CA GLY A 144 -3.74 8.03 0.81
C GLY A 144 -2.37 7.38 0.99
N GLY A 145 -2.29 6.21 1.62
CA GLY A 145 -1.00 5.64 2.02
C GLY A 145 -0.15 6.65 2.81
N ASP A 146 1.14 6.68 2.51
CA ASP A 146 2.13 7.58 3.12
C ASP A 146 2.20 8.97 2.49
N ASN A 147 1.41 9.23 1.45
CA ASN A 147 1.40 10.53 0.78
C ASN A 147 0.64 11.60 1.55
N LEU A 148 -0.42 11.26 2.30
CA LEU A 148 -1.21 12.22 3.06
C LEU A 148 -0.73 12.28 4.51
N LEU A 149 0.17 13.22 4.79
CA LEU A 149 0.65 13.46 6.15
C LEU A 149 -0.24 14.49 6.87
N ASN A 150 -0.60 14.20 8.12
CA ASN A 150 -1.17 15.20 9.02
C ASN A 150 -0.08 15.67 10.02
N PRO A 151 0.59 16.80 9.77
CA PRO A 151 1.63 17.31 10.65
C PRO A 151 1.09 17.82 12.01
N GLN A 152 -0.23 17.91 12.21
CA GLN A 152 -0.84 18.35 13.46
C GLN A 152 -1.94 17.35 13.90
N ALA A 153 -1.52 16.25 14.53
CA ALA A 153 -2.41 15.37 15.31
C ALA A 153 -2.90 16.05 16.62
N GLY A 154 -3.26 17.34 16.53
CA GLY A 154 -3.63 18.22 17.63
C GLY A 154 -4.68 19.22 17.17
N GLY A 155 -5.85 18.70 16.81
CA GLY A 155 -7.14 19.40 16.67
C GLY A 155 -7.14 20.78 16.02
N ILE A 156 -7.49 20.85 14.72
CA ILE A 156 -8.14 22.03 14.13
C ILE A 156 -9.15 21.53 13.08
N ALA A 157 -10.34 22.14 13.06
CA ALA A 157 -11.51 21.80 12.25
C ALA A 157 -11.34 21.93 10.70
N SER A 158 -10.11 22.10 10.21
CA SER A 158 -9.79 22.16 8.79
C SER A 158 -8.43 21.49 8.56
N VAL A 159 -8.46 20.23 8.14
CA VAL A 159 -7.25 19.46 7.83
C VAL A 159 -6.70 19.96 6.51
N ILE A 160 -5.55 20.65 6.53
CA ILE A 160 -4.74 20.80 5.32
C ILE A 160 -4.00 19.47 5.16
N ALA A 161 -4.53 18.61 4.30
CA ALA A 161 -3.83 17.41 3.88
C ALA A 161 -2.58 17.84 3.10
N ILE A 162 -1.40 17.50 3.60
CA ILE A 162 -0.14 17.78 2.88
C ILE A 162 0.22 16.52 2.11
N HIS A 163 0.26 16.64 0.78
CA HIS A 163 0.81 15.63 -0.10
C HIS A 163 2.34 15.71 -0.06
N SER A 164 3.01 14.67 0.43
CA SER A 164 4.47 14.59 0.39
C SER A 164 4.93 14.54 -1.07
N THR A 165 5.80 15.48 -1.47
CA THR A 165 6.48 15.45 -2.78
C THR A 165 7.91 14.92 -2.70
N VAL A 166 8.30 14.39 -1.53
CA VAL A 166 9.62 13.82 -1.30
C VAL A 166 9.61 12.36 -1.71
N MET A 167 10.13 12.08 -2.91
CA MET A 167 10.29 10.71 -3.40
C MET A 167 11.48 10.04 -2.70
N ARG A 168 11.22 8.97 -1.96
CA ARG A 168 12.23 8.21 -1.19
C ARG A 168 12.84 7.04 -1.95
N ASN A 169 12.24 6.64 -3.06
CA ASN A 169 12.67 5.51 -3.88
C ASN A 169 13.02 5.99 -5.29
N SER A 170 14.32 6.01 -5.58
CA SER A 170 14.93 6.36 -6.87
C SER A 170 14.87 7.84 -7.26
N PHE A 171 15.96 8.34 -7.82
CA PHE A 171 16.10 9.68 -8.39
C PHE A 171 16.44 9.54 -9.87
N HIS A 172 15.44 9.67 -10.74
CA HIS A 172 15.57 9.80 -12.18
C HIS A 172 15.19 11.24 -12.57
N LEU A 173 15.93 11.83 -13.51
CA LEU A 173 15.77 13.24 -13.90
C LEU A 173 14.34 13.57 -14.36
N GLU A 174 13.65 12.59 -14.95
CA GLU A 174 12.27 12.69 -15.42
C GLU A 174 11.25 12.89 -14.28
N MET A 175 11.60 12.49 -13.05
CA MET A 175 10.72 12.56 -11.86
C MET A 175 10.38 14.01 -11.45
N HIS A 176 11.22 14.99 -11.81
CA HIS A 176 10.92 16.42 -11.59
C HIS A 176 9.79 16.98 -12.47
N ALA A 177 9.48 16.30 -13.58
CA ALA A 177 8.48 16.75 -14.55
C ALA A 177 7.07 16.24 -14.21
N ALA A 178 6.96 15.07 -13.57
CA ALA A 178 5.67 14.45 -13.22
C ALA A 178 4.97 15.13 -12.03
N ALA A 179 5.70 15.63 -11.04
CA ALA A 179 5.14 16.30 -9.85
C ALA A 179 4.56 17.71 -10.09
N ARG A 180 4.45 18.16 -11.36
CA ARG A 180 4.04 19.52 -11.75
C ARG A 180 2.75 19.57 -12.58
N ARG A 181 2.03 18.47 -12.73
CA ARG A 181 0.76 18.42 -13.47
C ARG A 181 -0.42 18.31 -12.52
#